data_AF-A0A413XDG9-F1
#
_entry.id   AF-A0A413XDG9-F1
#
_cell.length_a   1.000
_cell.length_b   1.000
_cell.length_c   1.000
_cell.angle_alpha   90.00
_cell.angle_beta   90.00
_cell.angle_gamma   90.00
#
_symmetry.space_group_name_H-M   'P 1'
#
loop_
_entity.id
_entity.type
_entity.pdbx_description
1 polymer ?
#
loop_
_entity_poly.entity_id
_entity_poly.type
_entity_poly.pdbx_seq_one_letter_code
_entity_poly.pdbx_strand_id
1 'polypeptide(L)'
;MLEQFCDDFLAVVPLQLPELLDKRKMEKPVKYDDYVLLTFQLNTPFTIEEVMDMLEDEMEMIILYHHIPSRHTEFGHSCCAYSNPSFGRMFKVNGSTDERGMVSQIKVTIYDSLEHMSADVCLDLSLHCKNGFFKYMKPKEEVLLDFI
;
A
#
# COMPACT_ATOMS: atom_id res chain seq x y z
N MET A 1 -11.57 -2.26 18.33
CA MET A 1 -12.11 -2.12 16.97
C MET A 1 -11.01 -2.36 15.94
N LEU A 2 -9.92 -1.60 16.00
CA LEU A 2 -8.73 -1.82 15.17
C LEU A 2 -8.17 -3.25 15.17
N GLU A 3 -8.10 -3.91 16.33
CA GLU A 3 -7.66 -5.31 16.41
C GLU A 3 -8.58 -6.26 15.62
N GLN A 4 -9.89 -6.03 15.68
CA GLN A 4 -10.86 -6.83 14.92
C GLN A 4 -10.66 -6.63 13.40
N PHE A 5 -10.46 -5.40 12.93
CA PHE A 5 -10.17 -5.15 11.51
C PHE A 5 -8.86 -5.78 11.06
N CYS A 6 -7.84 -5.80 11.92
CA CYS A 6 -6.59 -6.50 11.63
C CYS A 6 -6.80 -8.02 11.54
N ASP A 7 -7.59 -8.60 12.45
CA ASP A 7 -7.89 -10.04 12.44
C ASP A 7 -8.72 -10.43 11.21
N ASP A 8 -9.73 -9.62 10.87
CA ASP A 8 -10.57 -9.80 9.68
C ASP A 8 -9.74 -9.69 8.39
N PHE A 9 -8.83 -8.70 8.32
CA PHE A 9 -7.88 -8.57 7.23
C PHE A 9 -7.05 -9.85 7.09
N LEU A 10 -6.40 -10.29 8.17
CA LEU A 10 -5.52 -11.46 8.17
C LEU A 10 -6.25 -12.78 7.91
N ALA A 11 -7.57 -12.82 8.07
CA ALA A 11 -8.38 -14.00 7.77
C ALA A 11 -8.67 -14.15 6.27
N VAL A 12 -8.87 -13.03 5.55
CA VAL A 12 -9.43 -13.06 4.19
C VAL A 12 -8.52 -12.45 3.14
N VAL A 13 -7.96 -11.26 3.38
CA VAL A 13 -7.27 -10.49 2.32
C VAL A 13 -6.00 -11.18 1.81
N PRO A 14 -5.13 -11.75 2.66
CA PRO A 14 -3.99 -12.55 2.21
C PRO A 14 -4.31 -13.74 1.29
N LEU A 15 -5.55 -14.22 1.28
CA LEU A 15 -5.97 -15.33 0.41
C LEU A 15 -6.21 -14.89 -1.04
N GLN A 16 -6.45 -13.60 -1.28
CA GLN A 16 -6.66 -13.03 -2.62
C GLN A 16 -5.33 -12.89 -3.37
N LEU A 17 -4.26 -12.53 -2.66
CA LEU A 17 -2.94 -12.30 -3.28
C LEU A 17 -1.80 -12.83 -2.38
N PRO A 18 -1.67 -14.16 -2.22
CA PRO A 18 -0.69 -14.77 -1.33
C PRO A 18 0.76 -14.49 -1.75
N GLU A 19 1.01 -14.14 -3.00
CA GLU A 19 2.32 -13.74 -3.54
C GLU A 19 2.87 -12.50 -2.84
N LEU A 20 2.01 -11.53 -2.53
CA LEU A 20 2.39 -10.30 -1.83
C LEU A 20 2.14 -10.37 -0.31
N LEU A 21 1.16 -11.16 0.11
CA LEU A 21 0.61 -11.14 1.47
C LEU A 21 0.80 -12.48 2.22
N ASP A 22 1.87 -13.23 1.95
CA ASP A 22 2.13 -14.51 2.63
C ASP A 22 2.28 -14.33 4.16
N LYS A 23 1.25 -14.76 4.89
CA LYS A 23 1.22 -14.70 6.37
C LYS A 23 2.39 -15.41 7.04
N ARG A 24 3.00 -16.41 6.40
CA ARG A 24 4.16 -17.15 6.94
C ARG A 24 5.43 -16.30 6.92
N LYS A 25 5.45 -15.26 6.09
CA LYS A 25 6.54 -14.30 5.90
C LYS A 25 6.22 -12.92 6.46
N MET A 26 5.10 -12.80 7.17
CA MET A 26 4.73 -11.58 7.85
C MET A 26 5.58 -11.39 9.12
N GLU A 27 6.15 -10.21 9.28
CA GLU A 27 6.81 -9.80 10.51
C GLU A 27 5.78 -9.58 11.62
N LYS A 28 6.27 -9.39 12.86
CA LYS A 28 5.38 -9.08 13.98
C LYS A 28 4.64 -7.75 13.71
N PRO A 29 3.30 -7.70 13.81
CA PRO A 29 2.55 -6.46 13.63
C PRO A 29 3.02 -5.36 14.58
N VAL A 30 3.13 -4.13 14.06
CA VAL A 30 3.39 -2.93 14.85
C VAL A 30 2.06 -2.20 15.03
N LYS A 31 1.63 -2.03 16.27
CA LYS A 31 0.33 -1.44 16.61
C LYS A 31 0.52 -0.01 17.10
N TYR A 32 -0.28 0.90 16.55
CA TYR A 32 -0.47 2.27 17.00
C TYR A 32 -1.91 2.45 17.50
N ASP A 33 -2.25 3.64 17.97
CA ASP A 33 -3.57 3.93 18.53
C ASP A 33 -4.67 3.88 17.44
N ASP A 34 -4.34 4.31 16.23
CA ASP A 34 -5.24 4.55 15.09
C ASP A 34 -4.99 3.62 13.88
N TYR A 35 -3.83 2.94 13.83
CA TYR A 35 -3.52 1.99 12.75
C TYR A 35 -2.62 0.82 13.18
N VAL A 36 -2.63 -0.25 12.39
CA VAL A 36 -1.69 -1.37 12.49
C VAL A 36 -0.85 -1.43 11.21
N LEU A 37 0.47 -1.48 11.38
CA LEU A 37 1.41 -1.71 10.29
C LEU A 37 1.78 -3.19 10.24
N LEU A 38 1.49 -3.82 9.11
CA LEU A 38 1.93 -5.16 8.75
C LEU A 38 3.05 -5.06 7.72
N THR A 39 4.00 -5.97 7.79
CA THR A 39 5.13 -6.02 6.89
C THR A 39 5.32 -7.46 6.43
N PHE A 40 5.30 -7.67 5.11
CA PHE A 40 5.39 -8.97 4.46
C PHE A 40 6.69 -9.04 3.67
N GLN A 41 7.51 -10.05 3.94
CA GLN A 41 8.68 -10.38 3.13
C GLN A 41 8.25 -11.23 1.95
N LEU A 42 8.71 -10.90 0.74
CA LEU A 42 8.30 -11.60 -0.47
C LEU A 42 9.19 -12.83 -0.71
N ASN A 43 8.58 -13.92 -1.19
CA ASN A 43 9.31 -15.14 -1.55
C ASN A 43 10.20 -14.92 -2.78
N THR A 44 9.69 -14.14 -3.74
CA THR A 44 10.38 -13.71 -4.95
C THR A 44 10.21 -12.19 -5.08
N PRO A 45 11.26 -11.42 -5.37
CA PRO A 45 11.12 -9.99 -5.64
C PRO A 45 10.35 -9.74 -6.93
N PHE A 46 9.60 -8.63 -6.97
CA PHE A 46 8.85 -8.16 -8.14
C PHE A 46 9.30 -6.75 -8.53
N THR A 47 9.09 -6.37 -9.78
CA THR A 47 9.18 -4.97 -10.20
C THR A 47 8.03 -4.17 -9.58
N ILE A 48 8.14 -2.84 -9.54
CA ILE A 48 7.02 -2.01 -9.06
C ILE A 48 5.80 -2.16 -9.95
N GLU A 49 5.99 -2.23 -11.26
CA GLU A 49 4.92 -2.45 -12.22
C GLU A 49 4.16 -3.75 -11.90
N GLU A 50 4.85 -4.88 -11.71
CA GLU A 50 4.20 -6.14 -11.34
C GLU A 50 3.44 -6.04 -10.01
N VAL A 51 3.99 -5.34 -9.01
CA VAL A 51 3.28 -5.10 -7.74
C VAL A 51 2.01 -4.28 -7.96
N MET A 52 2.08 -3.21 -8.75
CA MET A 52 0.93 -2.37 -9.03
C MET A 52 -0.15 -3.13 -9.79
N ASP A 53 0.23 -3.86 -10.84
CA ASP A 53 -0.68 -4.66 -11.66
C ASP A 53 -1.40 -5.71 -10.79
N MET A 54 -0.67 -6.44 -9.92
CA MET A 54 -1.29 -7.40 -9.00
C MET A 54 -2.26 -6.75 -8.00
N LEU A 55 -1.96 -5.53 -7.50
CA LEU A 55 -2.85 -4.84 -6.56
C LEU A 55 -4.12 -4.31 -7.24
N GLU A 56 -4.01 -3.84 -8.47
CA GLU A 56 -5.14 -3.35 -9.26
C GLU A 56 -6.01 -4.51 -9.77
N ASP A 57 -5.41 -5.55 -10.36
CA ASP A 57 -6.14 -6.63 -11.03
C ASP A 57 -6.70 -7.69 -10.07
N GLU A 58 -5.90 -8.15 -9.08
CA GLU A 58 -6.30 -9.26 -8.21
C GLU A 58 -7.06 -8.80 -6.96
N MET A 59 -6.81 -7.56 -6.51
CA MET A 59 -7.38 -7.00 -5.28
C MET A 59 -8.31 -5.81 -5.50
N GLU A 60 -8.49 -5.37 -6.76
CA GLU A 60 -9.31 -4.21 -7.14
C GLU A 60 -8.96 -2.94 -6.33
N MET A 61 -7.67 -2.78 -5.99
CA MET A 61 -7.21 -1.63 -5.23
C MET A 61 -7.06 -0.40 -6.12
N ILE A 62 -7.32 0.76 -5.55
CA ILE A 62 -7.14 2.04 -6.24
C ILE A 62 -5.67 2.42 -6.13
N ILE A 63 -4.99 2.48 -7.28
CA ILE A 63 -3.60 2.96 -7.34
C ILE A 63 -3.57 4.45 -6.98
N LEU A 64 -2.74 4.81 -6.00
CA LEU A 64 -2.52 6.20 -5.60
C LEU A 64 -1.40 6.82 -6.43
N TYR A 65 -0.23 6.17 -6.49
CA TYR A 65 0.90 6.68 -7.23
C TYR A 65 1.94 5.60 -7.60
N HIS A 66 2.76 5.93 -8.60
CA HIS A 66 4.10 5.39 -8.86
C HIS A 66 5.08 6.56 -8.81
N HIS A 67 5.93 6.59 -7.79
CA HIS A 67 6.90 7.64 -7.53
C HIS A 67 8.33 7.18 -7.87
N ILE A 68 9.07 8.07 -8.54
CA ILE A 68 10.46 7.88 -8.93
C ILE A 68 11.30 9.00 -8.30
N PRO A 69 12.14 8.72 -7.29
CA PRO A 69 12.90 9.75 -6.58
C PRO A 69 13.97 10.41 -7.46
N SER A 70 14.52 9.68 -8.43
CA SER A 70 15.55 10.16 -9.35
C SER A 70 15.50 9.36 -10.65
N ARG A 71 15.71 10.02 -11.80
CA ARG A 71 15.81 9.37 -13.11
C ARG A 71 17.09 8.53 -13.29
N HIS A 72 18.03 8.64 -12.35
CA HIS A 72 19.34 8.00 -12.46
C HIS A 72 19.47 6.74 -11.60
N THR A 73 18.43 6.37 -10.84
CA THR A 73 18.47 5.24 -9.92
C THR A 73 17.26 4.33 -10.15
N GLU A 74 17.45 3.03 -10.03
CA GLU A 74 16.38 2.03 -10.03
C GLU A 74 15.90 1.71 -8.60
N PHE A 75 16.70 2.03 -7.58
CA PHE A 75 16.34 1.90 -6.17
C PHE A 75 15.51 3.09 -5.66
N GLY A 76 14.72 2.85 -4.62
CA GLY A 76 13.92 3.88 -3.94
C GLY A 76 12.69 4.36 -4.70
N HIS A 77 12.35 3.74 -5.82
CA HIS A 77 11.03 3.93 -6.44
C HIS A 77 9.99 3.42 -5.45
N SER A 78 8.80 4.00 -5.44
CA SER A 78 7.74 3.60 -4.52
C SER A 78 6.38 3.63 -5.17
N CYS A 79 5.50 2.72 -4.76
CA CYS A 79 4.10 2.74 -5.11
C CYS A 79 3.23 2.73 -3.86
N CYS A 80 2.01 3.24 -4.01
CA CYS A 80 0.97 3.13 -3.02
C CYS A 80 -0.35 2.79 -3.73
N ALA A 81 -1.11 1.87 -3.16
CA ALA A 81 -2.48 1.58 -3.53
C ALA A 81 -3.33 1.51 -2.25
N TYR A 82 -4.60 1.84 -2.33
CA TYR A 82 -5.50 1.79 -1.18
C TYR A 82 -6.80 1.06 -1.51
N SER A 83 -7.38 0.41 -0.51
CA SER A 83 -8.62 -0.34 -0.69
C SER A 83 -9.76 0.59 -1.00
N ASN A 84 -10.65 0.20 -1.91
CA ASN A 84 -11.83 1.00 -2.26
C ASN A 84 -12.73 1.19 -1.01
N PRO A 85 -12.94 2.43 -0.53
CA PRO A 85 -13.76 2.72 0.65
C PRO A 85 -15.19 2.17 0.57
N SER A 86 -15.73 2.04 -0.64
CA SER A 86 -17.08 1.50 -0.90
C SER A 86 -17.25 0.05 -0.45
N PHE A 87 -16.16 -0.71 -0.32
CA PHE A 87 -16.17 -2.11 0.12
C PHE A 87 -16.00 -2.28 1.63
N GLY A 88 -15.93 -1.18 2.41
CA GLY A 88 -15.77 -1.22 3.85
C GLY A 88 -14.42 -1.77 4.34
N ARG A 89 -13.47 -1.95 3.42
CA ARG A 89 -12.08 -2.30 3.72
C ARG A 89 -11.29 -1.01 3.94
N MET A 90 -10.50 -0.97 5.00
CA MET A 90 -9.78 0.24 5.41
C MET A 90 -8.28 -0.05 5.52
N PHE A 91 -7.61 -0.23 4.38
CA PHE A 91 -6.15 -0.42 4.37
C PHE A 91 -5.50 0.16 3.12
N LYS A 92 -4.21 0.49 3.24
CA LYS A 92 -3.35 0.77 2.09
C LYS A 92 -2.18 -0.20 2.01
N VAL A 93 -1.62 -0.32 0.82
CA VAL A 93 -0.45 -1.14 0.52
C VAL A 93 0.62 -0.22 -0.07
N ASN A 94 1.84 -0.29 0.48
CA ASN A 94 3.01 0.40 -0.02
C ASN A 94 4.09 -0.62 -0.43
N GLY A 95 4.71 -0.37 -1.58
CA GLY A 95 5.89 -1.07 -2.06
C GLY A 95 7.01 -0.08 -2.36
N SER A 96 8.26 -0.52 -2.20
CA SER A 96 9.43 0.27 -2.57
C SER A 96 10.56 -0.61 -3.08
N THR A 97 11.29 -0.15 -4.11
CA THR A 97 12.44 -0.90 -4.63
C THR A 97 13.63 -0.82 -3.70
N ASP A 98 14.27 -1.98 -3.50
CA ASP A 98 15.54 -2.13 -2.81
C ASP A 98 16.73 -1.69 -3.68
N GLU A 99 17.96 -1.92 -3.21
CA GLU A 99 19.20 -1.59 -3.92
C GLU A 99 19.35 -2.27 -5.30
N ARG A 100 18.57 -3.32 -5.58
CA ARG A 100 18.55 -4.05 -6.85
C ARG A 100 17.45 -3.58 -7.78
N GLY A 101 16.70 -2.55 -7.40
CA GLY A 101 15.57 -2.06 -8.18
C GLY A 101 14.32 -2.95 -8.09
N MET A 102 14.26 -3.84 -7.09
CA MET A 102 13.15 -4.79 -6.94
C MET A 102 12.41 -4.56 -5.63
N VAL A 103 11.10 -4.79 -5.62
CA VAL A 103 10.30 -4.82 -4.40
C VAL A 103 10.48 -6.20 -3.77
N SER A 104 11.09 -6.24 -2.59
CA SER A 104 11.28 -7.46 -1.79
C SER A 104 10.41 -7.50 -0.54
N GLN A 105 9.72 -6.40 -0.23
CA GLN A 105 8.91 -6.23 0.97
C GLN A 105 7.67 -5.39 0.64
N ILE A 106 6.53 -5.79 1.18
CA ILE A 106 5.26 -5.05 1.12
C ILE A 106 4.86 -4.61 2.52
N LYS A 107 4.38 -3.37 2.62
CA LYS A 107 3.83 -2.82 3.86
C LYS A 107 2.33 -2.60 3.70
N VAL A 108 1.56 -3.05 4.69
CA VAL A 108 0.12 -2.82 4.74
C VAL A 108 -0.21 -2.02 5.98
N THR A 109 -0.93 -0.91 5.81
CA THR A 109 -1.43 -0.10 6.93
C THR A 109 -2.93 -0.30 7.03
N ILE A 110 -3.42 -0.81 8.16
CA ILE A 110 -4.84 -1.05 8.43
C ILE A 110 -5.33 0.04 9.40
N TYR A 111 -6.43 0.70 9.05
CA TYR A 111 -7.00 1.80 9.83
C TYR A 111 -8.27 1.37 10.55
N ASP A 112 -8.62 2.08 11.62
CA ASP A 112 -9.87 1.90 12.35
C ASP A 112 -11.02 2.78 11.83
N SER A 113 -10.73 3.73 10.94
CA SER A 113 -11.71 4.61 10.31
C SER A 113 -11.31 5.06 8.90
N LEU A 114 -12.31 5.37 8.08
CA LEU A 114 -12.12 5.96 6.75
C LEU A 114 -11.51 7.36 6.83
N GLU A 115 -11.76 8.11 7.90
CA GLU A 115 -11.18 9.43 8.12
C GLU A 115 -9.66 9.33 8.30
N HIS A 116 -9.18 8.42 9.13
CA HIS A 116 -7.74 8.18 9.32
C HIS A 116 -7.08 7.69 8.03
N MET A 117 -7.75 6.77 7.31
CA MET A 117 -7.27 6.29 6.02
C MET A 117 -7.16 7.42 4.99
N SER A 118 -8.21 8.25 4.85
CA SER A 118 -8.23 9.38 3.90
C SER A 118 -7.13 10.39 4.22
N ALA A 119 -6.97 10.73 5.50
CA ALA A 119 -5.93 11.65 5.96
C ALA A 119 -4.53 11.13 5.65
N ASP A 120 -4.26 9.84 5.93
CA ASP A 120 -2.96 9.24 5.70
C ASP A 120 -2.65 9.05 4.20
N VAL A 121 -3.62 8.62 3.39
CA VAL A 121 -3.46 8.53 1.91
C VAL A 121 -3.12 9.91 1.32
N CYS A 122 -3.82 10.97 1.75
CA CYS A 122 -3.53 12.34 1.32
C CYS A 122 -2.16 12.83 1.80
N LEU A 123 -1.75 12.47 3.02
CA LEU A 123 -0.46 12.81 3.57
C LEU A 123 0.68 12.11 2.81
N ASP A 124 0.55 10.81 2.56
CA ASP A 124 1.54 9.98 1.86
C ASP A 124 1.81 10.56 0.46
N LEU A 125 0.73 10.88 -0.28
CA LEU A 125 0.82 11.55 -1.56
C LEU A 125 1.56 12.91 -1.45
N SER A 126 1.19 13.73 -0.47
CA SER A 126 1.80 15.05 -0.25
C SER A 126 3.28 14.98 0.14
N LEU A 127 3.69 13.93 0.84
CA LEU A 127 5.10 13.70 1.21
C LEU A 127 5.93 13.34 -0.02
N HIS A 128 5.41 12.48 -0.89
CA HIS A 128 6.09 12.09 -2.13
C HIS A 128 6.13 13.21 -3.17
N CYS A 129 5.22 14.19 -3.14
CA CYS A 129 5.32 15.39 -3.98
C CYS A 129 6.54 16.29 -3.69
N LYS A 130 7.23 16.10 -2.55
CA LYS A 130 8.35 16.97 -2.14
C LYS A 130 9.67 16.65 -2.85
N ASN A 131 9.78 15.49 -3.48
CA ASN A 131 10.98 15.07 -4.22
C ASN A 131 10.58 14.21 -5.43
N GLY A 132 11.55 13.95 -6.31
CA GLY A 132 11.34 13.07 -7.46
C GLY A 132 10.27 13.55 -8.44
N PHE A 133 9.64 12.59 -9.10
CA PHE A 133 8.49 12.80 -9.97
C PHE A 133 7.59 11.56 -9.96
N PHE A 134 6.34 11.72 -10.36
CA PHE A 134 5.40 10.61 -10.50
C PHE A 134 5.35 10.11 -11.94
N LYS A 135 5.51 8.80 -12.13
CA LYS A 135 5.17 8.11 -13.38
C LYS A 135 3.65 7.99 -13.53
N TYR A 136 2.98 7.77 -12.40
CA TYR A 136 1.53 7.83 -12.26
C TYR A 136 1.18 8.49 -10.93
N MET A 137 0.09 9.26 -10.89
CA MET A 137 -0.45 9.86 -9.69
C MET A 137 -1.95 10.11 -9.87
N LYS A 138 -2.76 9.60 -8.94
CA LYS A 138 -4.18 9.96 -8.88
C LYS A 138 -4.33 11.39 -8.34
N PRO A 139 -5.10 12.27 -9.01
CA PRO A 139 -5.31 13.63 -8.55
C PRO A 139 -5.89 13.66 -7.12
N LYS A 140 -5.41 14.58 -6.28
CA LYS A 140 -5.83 14.66 -4.89
C LYS A 140 -7.33 14.88 -4.76
N GLU A 141 -7.92 15.64 -5.67
CA GLU A 141 -9.36 15.89 -5.72
C GLU A 141 -10.14 14.60 -5.96
N GLU A 142 -9.66 13.73 -6.86
CA GLU A 142 -10.28 12.42 -7.08
C GLU A 142 -10.10 11.48 -5.89
N VAL A 143 -8.91 11.48 -5.26
CA VAL A 143 -8.67 10.70 -4.04
C VAL A 143 -9.68 11.09 -2.97
N LEU A 144 -9.92 12.39 -2.75
CA LEU A 144 -10.89 12.84 -1.75
C LEU A 144 -12.33 12.40 -2.08
N LEU A 145 -12.69 12.34 -3.36
CA LEU A 145 -14.02 11.88 -3.80
C LEU A 145 -14.24 10.39 -3.52
N ASP A 146 -13.19 9.57 -3.50
CA ASP A 146 -13.32 8.13 -3.22
C ASP A 146 -13.74 7.83 -1.77
N PHE A 147 -13.66 8.81 -0.87
CA PHE A 147 -14.00 8.67 0.57
C PHE A 147 -15.34 9.33 0.96
N ILE A 148 -16.16 9.78 -0.01
CA ILE A 148 -17.46 10.45 0.22
C ILE A 148 -18.60 9.53 -0.19
#